data_AF-A0A5K0XSM0-F1
#
_entry.id   AF-A0A5K0XSM0-F1
#
_cell.length_a   1.000
_cell.length_b   1.000
_cell.length_c   1.000
_cell.angle_alpha   90.00
_cell.angle_beta   90.00
_cell.angle_gamma   90.00
#
_symmetry.space_group_name_H-M   'P 1'
#
loop_
_entity.id
_entity.type
_entity.pdbx_description
1 polymer ?
#
loop_
_entity_poly.entity_id
_entity_poly.type
_entity_poly.pdbx_seq_one_letter_code
_entity_poly.pdbx_strand_id
1 'polypeptide(L)' 'LIKLNLQPDAKGSYVEVLERYVNLGPIVDFCVVDLERQGQGQVVTCSGAFKDGSLRVVRNGIGINEQ' A
#
# COMPACT_ATOMS: atom_id res chain seq x y z
N LEU A 1 -8.96 -2.59 -9.69
CA LEU A 1 -10.19 -2.82 -10.46
C LEU A 1 -11.16 -1.65 -10.23
N ILE A 2 -11.75 -1.12 -11.30
CA ILE A 2 -12.76 -0.06 -11.21
C ILE A 2 -14.04 -0.47 -11.94
N LYS A 3 -15.16 0.12 -11.54
CA LYS A 3 -16.47 0.03 -12.19
C LYS A 3 -16.92 1.43 -12.60
N LEU A 4 -17.54 1.52 -13.76
CA LEU A 4 -18.19 2.74 -14.23
C LEU A 4 -19.70 2.62 -13.98
N ASN A 5 -20.26 3.60 -13.27
CA ASN A 5 -21.68 3.67 -12.95
C ASN A 5 -22.44 4.54 -13.97
N LEU A 6 -23.73 4.25 -14.19
CA LEU A 6 -24.58 5.02 -15.10
C LEU A 6 -25.03 6.36 -14.52
N GLN A 7 -25.14 6.43 -13.20
CA GLN A 7 -25.48 7.65 -12.45
C GLN A 7 -24.29 8.04 -11.56
N PRO A 8 -24.07 9.34 -11.34
CA PRO A 8 -22.99 9.80 -10.48
C PRO A 8 -23.30 9.50 -9.00
N ASP A 9 -22.24 9.34 -8.21
CA ASP A 9 -22.34 9.27 -6.75
C ASP A 9 -22.66 10.65 -6.14
N ALA A 10 -22.78 10.71 -4.81
CA ALA A 10 -23.06 11.96 -4.08
C ALA A 10 -21.99 13.05 -4.28
N LYS A 11 -20.79 12.70 -4.77
CA LYS A 11 -19.69 13.63 -5.08
C LYS A 11 -19.63 13.97 -6.57
N GLY A 12 -20.56 13.47 -7.39
CA GLY A 12 -20.58 13.69 -8.83
C GLY A 12 -19.68 12.73 -9.64
N SER A 13 -19.09 11.70 -9.00
CA SER A 13 -18.19 10.74 -9.67
C SER A 13 -18.96 9.58 -10.28
N TYR A 14 -18.59 9.20 -11.50
CA TYR A 14 -19.10 7.99 -12.16
C TYR A 14 -18.19 6.77 -11.92
N VAL A 15 -17.04 6.96 -11.27
CA VAL A 15 -16.04 5.91 -11.06
C VAL A 15 -16.14 5.37 -9.64
N GLU A 16 -16.27 4.05 -9.54
CA GLU A 16 -16.25 3.29 -8.29
C GLU A 16 -15.00 2.39 -8.26
N VAL A 17 -14.25 2.42 -7.16
CA VAL A 17 -13.08 1.56 -6.99
C VAL A 17 -13.51 0.26 -6.30
N LEU A 18 -13.46 -0.84 -7.04
CA LEU A 18 -13.84 -2.17 -6.53
C LEU A 18 -12.70 -2.84 -5.76
N GLU A 19 -11.49 -2.76 -6.31
CA GLU A 19 -10.33 -3.44 -5.73
C GLU A 19 -9.05 -2.65 -6.01
N ARG A 20 -8.08 -2.73 -5.10
CA ARG A 20 -6.75 -2.15 -5.26
C ARG A 20 -5.71 -3.25 -5.10
N TYR A 21 -4.79 -3.34 -6.06
CA TYR A 21 -3.64 -4.23 -5.98
C TYR A 21 -2.43 -3.42 -5.53
N VAL A 22 -1.65 -3.98 -4.60
CA VAL A 22 -0.45 -3.31 -4.09
C VAL A 22 0.60 -3.26 -5.20
N ASN A 23 1.17 -2.07 -5.40
CA ASN A 23 2.34 -1.87 -6.24
C ASN A 23 3.42 -1.16 -5.40
N LEU A 24 4.60 -1.76 -5.32
CA LEU A 24 5.74 -1.17 -4.60
C LEU A 24 6.50 -0.14 -5.45
N GLY A 25 6.33 -0.15 -6.78
CA GLY A 25 7.14 0.62 -7.70
C GLY A 25 6.64 2.05 -7.99
N PRO A 26 7.55 2.96 -8.42
CA PRO A 26 9.00 2.82 -8.29
C PRO A 26 9.42 2.90 -6.81
N ILE A 27 10.39 2.09 -6.39
CA ILE A 27 11.08 2.26 -5.11
C ILE A 27 12.22 3.24 -5.35
N VAL A 28 12.15 4.42 -4.72
CA VAL A 28 13.17 5.47 -4.89
C VAL A 28 14.29 5.39 -3.86
N ASP A 29 13.99 4.87 -2.67
CA ASP A 29 14.94 4.59 -1.60
C ASP A 29 14.36 3.55 -0.63
N PHE A 30 15.20 2.88 0.15
CA PHE A 30 14.75 1.98 1.21
C PHE A 30 15.77 1.85 2.34
N CYS A 31 15.29 1.46 3.53
CA CYS A 31 16.15 1.03 4.63
C CYS A 31 15.68 -0.30 5.22
N VAL A 32 16.61 -1.02 5.85
CA VAL A 32 16.31 -2.24 6.61
C VAL A 32 16.31 -1.90 8.09
N VAL A 33 15.25 -2.30 8.77
CA VAL A 33 15.04 -2.04 10.20
C VAL A 33 14.63 -3.32 10.92
N ASP A 34 15.14 -3.55 12.11
CA ASP A 34 14.66 -4.60 13.02
C ASP A 34 13.77 -3.96 14.09
N LEU A 35 12.51 -3.71 13.74
CA LEU A 35 11.55 -3.05 14.63
C LEU A 35 11.17 -3.92 15.84
N GLU A 36 11.17 -5.24 15.66
CA GLU A 36 10.71 -6.18 16.68
C GLU A 36 11.88 -6.76 17.52
N ARG A 37 13.13 -6.43 17.15
CA ARG A 37 14.37 -6.95 17.78
C ARG A 37 14.43 -8.48 17.81
N GLN A 38 13.77 -9.13 16.87
CA GLN A 38 13.72 -10.60 16.75
C GLN A 38 14.76 -11.14 15.77
N GLY A 39 15.62 -10.28 15.22
CA GLY A 39 16.58 -10.65 14.17
C GLY A 39 15.94 -10.83 12.79
N GLN A 40 14.68 -10.43 12.61
CA GLN A 40 14.01 -10.41 11.30
C GLN A 40 13.94 -8.99 10.76
N GLY A 41 14.85 -8.66 9.84
CA GLY A 41 14.86 -7.36 9.17
C GLY A 41 13.60 -7.13 8.33
N GLN A 42 12.97 -5.98 8.52
CA GLN A 42 11.87 -5.46 7.71
C GLN A 42 12.40 -4.37 6.77
N VAL A 43 11.90 -4.31 5.54
CA VAL A 43 12.30 -3.30 4.56
C VAL A 43 11.25 -2.20 4.55
N VAL A 44 11.68 -0.96 4.79
CA VAL A 44 10.84 0.24 4.62
C VAL A 44 11.23 0.92 3.33
N THR A 45 10.31 1.06 2.38
CA THR A 45 10.55 1.67 1.07
C THR A 45 9.83 3.00 0.92
N CYS A 46 10.47 3.96 0.26
CA CYS A 46 9.83 5.11 -0.37
C CYS A 46 9.34 4.66 -1.75
N SER A 47 8.02 4.57 -1.93
CA SER A 47 7.37 3.95 -3.09
C SER A 47 6.40 4.88 -3.81
N GLY A 48 6.29 4.75 -5.13
CA GLY A 48 5.35 5.55 -5.92
C GLY A 48 5.87 6.95 -6.23
N ALA A 49 5.02 7.77 -6.85
CA ALA A 49 5.34 9.16 -7.20
C ALA A 49 4.07 10.02 -7.20
N PHE A 50 4.25 11.34 -7.05
CA PHE A 50 3.16 12.32 -7.05
C PHE A 50 2.03 11.96 -6.06
N LYS A 51 0.78 11.95 -6.52
CA LYS A 51 -0.40 11.62 -5.71
C LYS A 51 -0.41 10.18 -5.17
N ASP A 52 0.39 9.28 -5.75
CA ASP A 52 0.44 7.86 -5.41
C ASP A 52 1.70 7.52 -4.56
N GLY A 53 2.45 8.54 -4.12
CA GLY A 53 3.58 8.38 -3.20
C GLY A 53 3.17 7.79 -1.85
N SER A 54 3.92 6.80 -1.37
CA SER A 54 3.64 6.08 -0.12
C SER A 54 4.91 5.50 0.51
N LEU A 55 4.89 5.25 1.82
CA LEU A 55 5.85 4.36 2.48
C LEU A 55 5.26 2.95 2.53
N ARG A 56 6.08 1.93 2.26
CA ARG A 56 5.67 0.51 2.37
C ARG A 56 6.62 -0.23 3.30
N VAL A 57 6.05 -1.07 4.16
CA VAL A 57 6.82 -1.96 5.03
C VAL A 57 6.64 -3.39 4.53
N VAL A 58 7.73 -4.01 4.12
CA VAL A 58 7.78 -5.40 3.65
C VAL A 58 8.47 -6.23 4.74
N ARG A 59 7.73 -7.20 5.28
CA ARG A 59 8.21 -8.15 6.30
C ARG A 59 8.09 -9.58 5.77
N ASN A 60 8.99 -10.45 6.22
CA ASN A 60 8.84 -11.88 6.01
C ASN A 60 7.90 -12.46 7.08
N GLY A 61 7.02 -13.38 6.69
CA GLY A 61 6.09 -14.04 7.61
C GLY A 61 4.70 -13.41 7.71
N ILE A 62 3.86 -13.99 8.56
CA ILE A 62 2.47 -13.62 8.77
C ILE A 62 2.34 -13.09 10.19
N GLY A 63 1.83 -11.87 10.35
CA GLY A 63 1.51 -11.34 11.68
C GLY A 63 0.08 -11.71 12.06
N ILE A 64 -0.10 -12.17 13.29
CA ILE A 64 -1.41 -12.42 13.91
C ILE A 64 -1.72 -11.21 14.78
N ASN A 65 -2.94 -10.67 14.64
CA ASN A 65 -3.42 -9.62 15.52
C ASN A 65 -4.33 -10.27 16.57
N GLU A 66 -3.86 -10.39 17.81
CA GLU A 66 -4.69 -10.89 18.91
C GLU A 66 -5.64 -9.76 19.36
N GLN A 67 -6.92 -10.09 19.48
CA GLN A 67 -8.01 -9.14 19.74
C GLN A 67 -8.49 -9.24 21.18
#